data_AF-A0AAW5TSA9-F1
#
_entry.id   AF-A0AAW5TSA9-F1
#
_cell.length_a   1.000
_cell.length_b   1.000
_cell.length_c   1.000
_cell.angle_alpha   90.00
_cell.angle_beta   90.00
_cell.angle_gamma   90.00
#
_symmetry.space_group_name_H-M   'P 1'
#
loop_
_entity.id
_entity.type
_entity.pdbx_description
1 polymer ?
#
loop_
_entity_poly.entity_id
_entity_poly.type
_entity_poly.pdbx_seq_one_letter_code
_entity_poly.pdbx_strand_id
1 'polypeptide(L)' 'MDKIANNIKALRTELNISQLDLSKGTGISLRAIQNYEQALREPKATQLIALADFFDVSLDYLVGRSDKKR' A
#
# COMPACT_ATOMS: atom_id res chain seq x y z
N MET A 1 -6.55 -11.55 -9.45
CA MET A 1 -6.01 -10.18 -9.24
C MET A 1 -5.42 -10.12 -7.85
N ASP A 2 -4.23 -9.56 -7.72
CA ASP A 2 -3.58 -9.41 -6.42
C ASP A 2 -4.27 -8.28 -5.62
N LYS A 3 -4.93 -8.65 -4.52
CA LYS A 3 -5.74 -7.74 -3.70
C LYS A 3 -4.88 -6.65 -3.05
N ILE A 4 -3.66 -6.99 -2.61
CA ILE A 4 -2.76 -6.05 -1.95
C ILE A 4 -2.31 -4.99 -2.94
N ALA A 5 -1.87 -5.41 -4.13
CA ALA A 5 -1.41 -4.49 -5.19
C ALA A 5 -2.51 -3.48 -5.58
N ASN A 6 -3.73 -3.97 -5.77
CA ASN A 6 -4.88 -3.14 -6.10
C ASN A 6 -5.22 -2.14 -4.98
N ASN A 7 -5.23 -2.58 -3.72
CA ASN A 7 -5.55 -1.74 -2.58
C ASN A 7 -4.51 -0.62 -2.38
N ILE A 8 -3.21 -0.93 -2.49
CA ILE A 8 -2.14 0.08 -2.39
C ILE A 8 -2.33 1.15 -3.47
N LYS A 9 -2.53 0.73 -4.73
CA LYS A 9 -2.72 1.66 -5.84
C LYS A 9 -3.97 2.51 -5.66
N ALA A 10 -5.09 1.90 -5.26
CA ALA A 10 -6.36 2.59 -5.04
C ALA A 10 -6.25 3.65 -3.95
N LEU A 11 -5.72 3.30 -2.77
CA LEU A 11 -5.53 4.22 -1.65
C LEU A 11 -4.59 5.37 -2.03
N ARG A 12 -3.49 5.09 -2.74
CA ARG A 12 -2.58 6.12 -3.24
C ARG A 12 -3.30 7.10 -4.17
N THR A 13 -4.12 6.60 -5.10
CA THR A 13 -4.88 7.44 -6.02
C THR A 13 -5.99 8.23 -5.33
N GLU A 14 -6.63 7.67 -4.30
CA GLU A 14 -7.65 8.35 -3.49
C GLU A 14 -7.06 9.57 -2.76
N LEU A 15 -5.80 9.47 -2.30
CA LEU A 15 -5.05 10.58 -1.72
C LEU A 15 -4.48 11.57 -2.75
N ASN A 16 -4.62 11.31 -4.05
CA ASN A 16 -4.06 12.12 -5.14
C ASN A 16 -2.54 12.34 -5.06
N ILE A 17 -1.79 11.34 -4.59
CA ILE A 17 -0.33 11.41 -4.46
C ILE A 17 0.41 10.54 -5.48
N SER A 18 1.65 10.91 -5.81
CA SER A 18 2.51 10.10 -6.69
C SER A 18 3.09 8.88 -5.94
N GLN A 19 3.62 7.91 -6.69
CA GLN A 19 4.38 6.79 -6.08
C GLN A 19 5.63 7.28 -5.33
N LEU A 20 6.20 8.42 -5.75
CA LEU A 20 7.33 9.05 -5.07
C LEU A 20 6.91 9.65 -3.72
N ASP A 21 5.73 10.25 -3.64
CA ASP A 21 5.21 10.80 -2.38
C ASP A 21 4.87 9.69 -1.40
N LEU A 22 4.26 8.59 -1.88
CA LEU A 22 4.04 7.40 -1.07
C LEU A 22 5.37 6.81 -0.56
N SER A 23 6.40 6.77 -1.40
CA SER A 23 7.74 6.35 -1.01
C SER A 23 8.32 7.22 0.12
N LYS A 24 8.22 8.55 -0.01
CA LYS A 24 8.67 9.50 1.03
C LYS A 24 7.89 9.36 2.33
N GLY A 25 6.57 9.17 2.26
CA GLY A 25 5.71 9.08 3.44
C GLY A 25 5.84 7.77 4.21
N THR A 26 6.16 6.67 3.53
CA THR A 26 6.28 5.33 4.15
C THR A 26 7.72 4.92 4.45
N GLY A 27 8.71 5.64 3.92
CA GLY A 27 10.12 5.23 3.95
C GLY A 27 10.44 4.02 3.06
N ILE A 28 9.46 3.51 2.29
CA ILE A 28 9.65 2.40 1.35
C ILE A 28 10.27 2.96 0.07
N SER A 29 11.24 2.25 -0.52
CA SER A 29 11.84 2.73 -1.77
C SER A 29 10.83 2.79 -2.91
N LEU A 30 10.96 3.79 -3.78
CA LEU A 30 10.09 3.97 -4.95
C LEU A 30 10.00 2.68 -5.80
N ARG A 31 11.13 1.99 -6.01
CA ARG A 31 11.15 0.73 -6.76
C ARG A 31 10.34 -0.37 -6.08
N ALA A 32 10.35 -0.44 -4.75
CA ALA A 32 9.53 -1.39 -4.01
C ALA A 32 8.04 -1.05 -4.16
N ILE A 33 7.64 0.21 -4.00
CA ILE A 33 6.26 0.66 -4.25
C ILE A 33 5.78 0.27 -5.65
N GLN A 34 6.59 0.53 -6.68
CA GLN A 34 6.27 0.14 -8.06
C GLN A 34 6.07 -1.38 -8.21
N ASN A 35 6.95 -2.18 -7.62
CA ASN A 35 6.82 -3.64 -7.65
C ASN A 35 5.57 -4.12 -6.92
N TYR A 36 5.19 -3.47 -5.81
CA TYR A 36 3.99 -3.79 -5.06
C TYR A 36 2.72 -3.50 -5.86
N GLU A 37 2.61 -2.29 -6.46
CA GLU A 37 1.44 -1.93 -7.29
C GLU A 37 1.34 -2.75 -8.59
N GLN A 38 2.43 -3.39 -9.03
CA GLN A 38 2.48 -4.27 -10.21
C GLN A 38 2.37 -5.76 -9.85
N ALA A 39 2.20 -6.11 -8.56
CA ALA A 39 2.20 -7.50 -8.08
C ALA A 39 3.47 -8.30 -8.45
N LEU A 40 4.59 -7.62 -8.68
CA LEU A 40 5.90 -8.26 -8.97
C LEU A 40 6.60 -8.73 -7.69
N ARG A 41 6.21 -8.18 -6.54
CA ARG A 41 6.78 -8.49 -5.23
C ARG A 41 5.73 -8.21 -4.18
N GLU A 42 5.68 -9.03 -3.13
CA GLU A 42 4.86 -8.75 -1.96
C GLU A 42 5.60 -7.87 -0.93
N PRO A 43 4.89 -6.93 -0.25
CA PRO A 43 5.45 -6.22 0.89
C PRO A 43 5.63 -7.18 2.09
N LYS A 44 6.72 -7.03 2.85
CA LYS A 44 6.86 -7.77 4.12
C LYS A 44 6.00 -7.10 5.19
N ALA A 45 5.82 -7.78 6.32
CA ALA A 45 5.04 -7.29 7.46
C ALA A 45 5.37 -5.84 7.86
N THR A 46 6.65 -5.47 7.92
CA THR A 46 7.05 -4.09 8.26
C THR A 46 6.60 -3.05 7.22
N GLN A 47 6.63 -3.40 5.93
CA GLN A 47 6.10 -2.51 4.88
C GLN A 47 4.57 -2.45 4.92
N LEU A 48 3.90 -3.57 5.21
CA LEU A 48 2.44 -3.60 5.33
C LEU A 48 1.96 -2.70 6.49
N ILE A 49 2.65 -2.74 7.63
CA ILE A 49 2.35 -1.86 8.77
C ILE A 49 2.55 -0.39 8.36
N ALA A 50 3.71 -0.06 7.77
CA ALA A 50 3.98 1.32 7.34
C ALA A 50 2.96 1.85 6.31
N LEU A 51 2.50 1.00 5.39
CA LEU A 51 1.46 1.33 4.43
C LEU A 51 0.10 1.52 5.11
N ALA A 52 -0.28 0.63 6.03
CA ALA A 52 -1.53 0.71 6.77
C ALA A 52 -1.59 1.99 7.61
N ASP A 53 -0.51 2.33 8.32
CA ASP A 53 -0.38 3.55 9.10
C ASP A 53 -0.43 4.80 8.22
N PHE A 54 0.30 4.79 7.10
CA PHE A 54 0.32 5.93 6.16
C PHE A 54 -1.06 6.21 5.55
N PHE A 55 -1.81 5.16 5.20
CA PHE A 55 -3.14 5.29 4.61
C PHE A 55 -4.26 5.42 5.66
N ASP A 56 -3.94 5.38 6.95
CA ASP A 56 -4.90 5.41 8.06
C ASP A 56 -5.96 4.29 7.98
N VAL A 57 -5.56 3.08 7.57
CA VAL A 57 -6.44 1.89 7.42
C VAL A 57 -5.97 0.72 8.28
N SER A 58 -6.85 -0.24 8.52
CA SER A 58 -6.49 -1.51 9.16
C SER A 58 -5.63 -2.37 8.22
N LEU A 59 -4.75 -3.19 8.82
CA LEU A 59 -3.97 -4.17 8.06
C LEU A 59 -4.87 -5.16 7.32
N ASP A 60 -5.97 -5.60 7.94
CA ASP A 60 -6.93 -6.51 7.32
C ASP A 60 -7.60 -5.91 6.08
N TYR A 61 -7.86 -4.61 6.07
CA TYR A 61 -8.32 -3.92 4.86
C TYR A 61 -7.23 -3.90 3.79
N LEU A 62 -6.02 -3.47 4.16
CA LEU A 62 -4.90 -3.37 3.21
C LEU A 62 -4.64 -4.70 2.51
N VAL A 63 -4.66 -5.81 3.25
CA VAL A 63 -4.46 -7.17 2.70
C VAL A 63 -5.73 -7.82 2.15
N GLY A 64 -6.87 -7.13 2.19
CA GLY A 64 -8.13 -7.57 1.60
C GLY A 64 -8.84 -8.70 2.33
N ARG A 65 -8.59 -8.84 3.64
CA ARG A 65 -9.33 -9.70 4.58
C ARG A 65 -10.62 -9.05 5.10
N SER A 66 -10.73 -7.73 4.98
CA SER A 66 -11.90 -6.94 5.38
C SER A 66 -12.21 -5.86 4.34
N ASP A 67 -13.48 -5.53 4.15
CA ASP A 67 -13.91 -4.38 3.32
C ASP A 67 -14.04 -3.08 4.15
N LYS A 68 -13.84 -3.16 5.47
CA LYS A 68 -13.89 -2.00 6.37
C LYS A 68 -12.50 -1.41 6.55
N LYS A 69 -12.34 -0.13 6.19
CA LYS A 69 -11.09 0.62 6.36
C LYS A 69 -10.64 0.67 7.84
N ARG A 70 -11.57 0.68 8.80
CA ARG A 70 -11.34 0.47 10.25
C ARG A 70 -12.51 -0.28 10.88
#